data_AF-A0A924NLD8-F1
#
_entry.id   AF-A0A924NLD8-F1
#
_cell.length_a   1.000
_cell.length_b   1.000
_cell.length_c   1.000
_cell.angle_alpha   90.00
_cell.angle_beta   90.00
_cell.angle_gamma   90.00
#
_symmetry.space_group_name_H-M   'P 1'
#
loop_
_entity.id
_entity.type
_entity.pdbx_description
1 polymer ?
#
loop_
_entity_poly.entity_id
_entity_poly.type
_entity_poly.pdbx_seq_one_letter_code
_entity_poly.pdbx_strand_id
1 'polypeptide(L)'
;GYLQHILEVGHLSVLEHGSVTFYLSGISRSLTHELIRHRHFSYSQLSQRYVPERDAQLVEPGVIADDPELHALFLEAGEAALASYGRLLEGLEKKFADVENVTARRKQARQAARSVLPNATETRIVVTGNYRAMRHFVAMRASEHADVEIRELAIAMLRELKRVAPNAFADFAISPLGDGTEVASSPLVGEG
;
A
#
# COMPACT_ATOMS: atom_id res chain seq x y z
N GLY A 1 -20.05 21.70 15.41
CA GLY A 1 -19.08 21.78 16.54
C GLY A 1 -17.81 22.51 16.13
N TYR A 2 -16.83 22.72 17.02
CA TYR A 2 -15.61 23.52 16.71
C TYR A 2 -14.81 22.99 15.50
N LEU A 3 -14.52 21.68 15.46
CA LEU A 3 -13.80 21.07 14.33
C LEU A 3 -14.60 21.09 13.02
N GLN A 4 -15.93 20.97 13.10
CA GLN A 4 -16.79 21.10 11.93
C GLN A 4 -16.71 22.50 11.31
N HIS A 5 -16.74 23.54 12.15
CA HIS A 5 -16.57 24.92 11.67
C HIS A 5 -15.22 25.13 10.98
N ILE A 6 -14.13 24.59 11.56
CA ILE A 6 -12.78 24.61 10.95
C ILE A 6 -12.78 24.01 9.55
N LEU A 7 -13.48 22.88 9.36
CA LEU A 7 -13.60 22.23 8.05
C LEU A 7 -14.39 23.10 7.06
N GLU A 8 -15.53 23.65 7.49
CA GLU A 8 -16.41 24.50 6.66
C GLU A 8 -15.71 25.79 6.18
N VAL A 9 -14.88 26.42 7.01
CA VAL A 9 -14.12 27.63 6.64
C VAL A 9 -12.74 27.35 6.04
N GLY A 10 -12.36 26.07 5.87
CA GLY A 10 -11.12 25.68 5.20
C GLY A 10 -9.84 25.94 6.01
N HIS A 11 -9.90 26.08 7.33
CA HIS A 11 -8.73 26.29 8.20
C HIS A 11 -7.97 24.97 8.48
N LEU A 12 -7.57 24.27 7.42
CA LEU A 12 -7.11 22.88 7.48
C LEU A 12 -5.75 22.68 8.15
N SER A 13 -4.93 23.72 8.32
CA SER A 13 -3.63 23.61 9.00
C SER A 13 -3.77 23.15 10.46
N VAL A 14 -4.89 23.45 11.12
CA VAL A 14 -5.17 22.98 12.49
C VAL A 14 -5.21 21.45 12.57
N LEU A 15 -5.61 20.78 11.49
CA LEU A 15 -5.66 19.31 11.41
C LEU A 15 -4.27 18.67 11.28
N GLU A 16 -3.21 19.44 11.07
CA GLU A 16 -1.85 18.91 10.92
C GLU A 16 -1.24 18.46 12.25
N HIS A 17 -1.82 18.87 13.38
CA HIS A 17 -1.31 18.53 14.71
C HIS A 17 -1.77 17.15 15.22
N GLY A 18 -2.88 16.62 14.71
CA GLY A 18 -3.33 15.26 15.02
C GLY A 18 -2.77 14.26 14.00
N SER A 19 -2.19 13.16 14.45
CA SER A 19 -1.59 12.13 13.58
C SER A 19 -2.06 10.72 13.91
N VAL A 20 -2.07 9.88 12.88
CA VAL A 20 -2.38 8.44 12.99
C VAL A 20 -1.27 7.65 12.30
N THR A 21 -0.97 6.48 12.85
CA THR A 21 -0.05 5.51 12.27
C THR A 21 -0.77 4.21 12.03
N PHE A 22 -0.65 3.69 10.81
CA PHE A 22 -1.12 2.36 10.44
C PHE A 22 0.07 1.44 10.18
N TYR A 23 -0.06 0.18 10.57
CA TYR A 23 0.76 -0.91 10.03
C TYR A 23 -0.09 -1.66 9.01
N LEU A 24 0.32 -1.61 7.75
CA LEU A 24 -0.38 -2.23 6.63
C LEU A 24 0.37 -3.49 6.20
N SER A 25 -0.36 -4.58 5.98
CA SER A 25 0.12 -5.86 5.46
C SER A 25 -0.89 -6.43 4.48
N GLY A 26 -0.51 -7.45 3.69
CA GLY A 26 -1.42 -7.98 2.67
C GLY A 26 -1.68 -7.00 1.53
N ILE A 27 -0.74 -6.09 1.26
CA ILE A 27 -0.79 -5.12 0.15
C ILE A 27 0.35 -5.38 -0.83
N SER A 28 0.13 -5.10 -2.11
CA SER A 28 1.08 -5.38 -3.18
C SER A 28 2.22 -4.36 -3.25
N ARG A 29 3.29 -4.69 -3.98
CA ARG A 29 4.35 -3.73 -4.30
C ARG A 29 3.84 -2.63 -5.22
N SER A 30 2.97 -2.93 -6.19
CA SER A 30 2.35 -1.94 -7.08
C SER A 30 1.56 -0.89 -6.29
N LEU A 31 0.72 -1.30 -5.34
CA LEU A 31 -0.02 -0.37 -4.49
C LEU A 31 0.95 0.53 -3.72
N THR A 32 2.02 -0.02 -3.13
CA THR A 32 2.95 0.86 -2.38
C THR A 32 3.67 1.87 -3.28
N HIS A 33 3.92 1.56 -4.55
CA HIS A 33 4.48 2.51 -5.51
C HIS A 33 3.56 3.70 -5.78
N GLU A 34 2.24 3.52 -5.66
CA GLU A 34 1.25 4.60 -5.71
C GLU A 34 1.08 5.33 -4.38
N LEU A 35 1.08 4.59 -3.28
CA LEU A 35 0.91 5.11 -1.93
C LEU A 35 2.03 6.10 -1.58
N ILE A 36 3.30 5.73 -1.83
CA ILE A 36 4.46 6.57 -1.49
C ILE A 36 4.56 7.87 -2.31
N ARG A 37 3.69 8.07 -3.31
CA ARG A 37 3.57 9.35 -4.02
C ARG A 37 2.94 10.43 -3.15
N HIS A 38 2.26 10.05 -2.06
CA HIS A 38 1.75 10.95 -1.03
C HIS A 38 2.89 11.41 -0.12
N ARG A 39 3.51 12.54 -0.46
CA ARG A 39 4.76 13.02 0.16
C ARG A 39 4.63 13.55 1.58
N HIS A 40 3.41 13.79 2.06
CA HIS A 40 3.14 14.27 3.42
C HIS A 40 2.82 13.14 4.42
N PHE A 41 3.23 11.92 4.09
CA PHE A 41 3.31 10.81 5.01
C PHE A 41 4.77 10.43 5.29
N SER A 42 4.98 9.78 6.43
CA SER A 42 6.24 9.10 6.76
C SER A 42 6.05 7.60 6.59
N TYR A 43 7.07 6.93 6.02
CA TYR A 43 7.00 5.52 5.65
C TYR A 43 8.13 4.71 6.28
N SER A 44 7.83 3.47 6.67
CA SER A 44 8.84 2.43 6.93
C SER A 44 8.37 1.12 6.34
N GLN A 45 9.03 0.67 5.26
CA GLN A 45 8.58 -0.46 4.45
C GLN A 45 9.52 -1.65 4.53
N LEU A 46 8.96 -2.85 4.46
CA LEU A 46 9.68 -4.12 4.31
C LEU A 46 10.63 -4.05 3.10
N SER A 47 11.93 -4.22 3.36
CA SER A 47 12.95 -4.13 2.31
C SER A 47 13.31 -5.50 1.74
N GLN A 48 13.02 -5.70 0.46
CA GLN A 48 13.47 -6.85 -0.34
C GLN A 48 15.00 -6.98 -0.48
N ARG A 49 15.75 -5.96 -0.05
CA ARG A 49 17.22 -6.02 -0.01
C ARG A 49 17.72 -6.74 1.24
N TYR A 50 16.90 -6.78 2.28
CA TYR A 50 17.27 -7.28 3.61
C TYR A 50 16.43 -8.48 4.06
N VAL A 51 15.18 -8.59 3.63
CA VAL A 51 14.31 -9.72 3.95
C VAL A 51 14.31 -10.70 2.77
N PRO A 52 14.57 -12.00 2.99
CA PRO A 52 14.44 -13.01 1.95
C PRO A 52 12.96 -13.22 1.59
N GLU A 53 12.67 -13.31 0.30
CA GLU A 53 11.29 -13.43 -0.24
C GLU A 53 11.04 -14.85 -0.80
N ARG A 54 11.65 -15.88 -0.20
CA ARG A 54 11.52 -17.26 -0.71
C ARG A 54 10.08 -17.78 -0.59
N ASP A 55 9.40 -17.35 0.47
CA ASP A 55 8.03 -17.73 0.81
C ASP A 55 7.10 -16.49 0.79
N ALA A 56 7.43 -15.51 -0.06
CA ALA A 56 6.65 -14.29 -0.15
C ALA A 56 5.22 -14.59 -0.61
N GLN A 57 4.25 -14.03 0.10
CA GLN A 57 2.86 -14.09 -0.32
C GLN A 57 2.67 -13.19 -1.55
N LEU A 58 1.64 -13.49 -2.34
CA LEU A 58 1.22 -12.65 -3.46
C LEU A 58 -0.17 -12.11 -3.16
N VAL A 59 -0.37 -10.83 -3.46
CA VAL A 59 -1.65 -10.14 -3.36
C VAL A 59 -2.32 -10.26 -4.72
N GLU A 60 -3.33 -11.10 -4.77
CA GLU A 60 -4.11 -11.37 -5.98
C GLU A 60 -5.24 -10.35 -6.13
N PRO A 61 -5.38 -9.69 -7.29
CA PRO A 61 -6.54 -8.83 -7.58
C PRO A 61 -7.84 -9.64 -7.58
N GLY A 62 -8.91 -9.11 -6.96
CA GLY A 62 -10.20 -9.80 -6.87
C GLY A 62 -10.77 -10.26 -8.21
N VAL A 63 -10.65 -9.43 -9.25
CA VAL A 63 -11.09 -9.76 -10.63
C VAL A 63 -10.36 -10.94 -11.26
N ILE A 64 -9.17 -11.30 -10.76
CA ILE A 64 -8.43 -12.51 -11.15
C ILE A 64 -8.90 -13.68 -10.28
N ALA A 65 -9.01 -13.48 -8.96
CA ALA A 65 -9.41 -14.51 -8.01
C ALA A 65 -10.83 -15.06 -8.26
N ASP A 66 -11.74 -14.23 -8.77
CA ASP A 66 -13.13 -14.60 -9.07
C ASP A 66 -13.29 -15.47 -10.32
N ASP A 67 -12.23 -15.60 -11.15
CA ASP A 67 -12.21 -16.46 -12.33
C ASP A 67 -11.25 -17.65 -12.11
N PRO A 68 -11.74 -18.90 -12.06
CA PRO A 68 -10.90 -20.05 -11.77
C PRO A 68 -9.72 -20.27 -12.75
N GLU A 69 -9.88 -19.89 -14.02
CA GLU A 69 -8.82 -20.05 -15.03
C GLU A 69 -7.74 -18.97 -14.83
N LEU A 70 -8.15 -17.72 -14.60
CA LEU A 70 -7.21 -16.63 -14.35
C LEU A 70 -6.48 -16.80 -13.02
N HIS A 71 -7.18 -17.28 -11.97
CA HIS A 71 -6.59 -17.63 -10.69
C HIS A 71 -5.47 -18.68 -10.84
N ALA A 72 -5.74 -19.76 -11.58
CA ALA A 72 -4.74 -20.80 -11.82
C ALA A 72 -3.50 -20.25 -12.54
N LEU A 73 -3.70 -19.38 -13.55
CA LEU A 73 -2.59 -18.71 -14.26
C LEU A 73 -1.78 -17.77 -13.35
N PHE A 74 -2.45 -17.05 -12.44
CA PHE A 74 -1.79 -16.19 -11.48
C PHE A 74 -0.90 -16.99 -10.51
N LEU A 75 -1.42 -18.09 -9.97
CA LEU A 75 -0.65 -18.99 -9.11
C LEU A 75 0.56 -19.58 -9.83
N GLU A 76 0.38 -20.08 -11.05
CA GLU A 76 1.48 -20.63 -11.87
C GLU A 76 2.59 -19.59 -12.09
N ALA A 77 2.22 -18.37 -12.51
CA ALA A 77 3.18 -17.30 -12.73
C ALA A 77 3.91 -16.89 -11.44
N GLY A 78 3.19 -16.85 -10.33
CA GLY A 78 3.71 -16.57 -9.00
C GLY A 78 4.75 -17.59 -8.54
N GLU A 79 4.41 -18.87 -8.62
CA GLU A 79 5.31 -19.98 -8.29
C GLU A 79 6.56 -19.99 -9.16
N ALA A 80 6.42 -19.77 -10.47
CA ALA A 80 7.53 -19.69 -11.40
C ALA A 80 8.50 -18.52 -11.08
N ALA A 81 7.95 -17.36 -10.67
CA ALA A 81 8.73 -16.22 -10.25
C ALA A 81 9.51 -16.48 -8.96
N LEU A 82 8.87 -17.06 -7.94
CA LEU A 82 9.51 -17.41 -6.66
C LEU A 82 10.60 -18.48 -6.84
N ALA A 83 10.34 -19.52 -7.66
CA ALA A 83 11.34 -20.53 -8.01
C ALA A 83 12.54 -19.92 -8.76
N SER A 84 12.29 -18.97 -9.66
CA SER A 84 13.36 -18.25 -10.36
C SER A 84 14.15 -17.33 -9.43
N TYR A 85 13.48 -16.64 -8.50
CA TYR A 85 14.13 -15.86 -7.45
C TYR A 85 15.07 -16.73 -6.60
N GLY A 86 14.61 -17.91 -6.16
CA GLY A 86 15.42 -18.85 -5.37
C GLY A 86 16.70 -19.28 -6.10
N ARG A 87 16.57 -19.71 -7.36
CA ARG A 87 17.71 -20.11 -8.20
C ARG A 87 18.69 -18.97 -8.45
N LEU A 88 18.19 -17.76 -8.72
CA LEU A 88 19.03 -16.56 -8.88
C LEU A 88 19.77 -16.22 -7.59
N LEU A 89 19.08 -16.25 -6.45
CA LEU A 89 19.66 -15.95 -5.16
C LEU A 89 20.80 -16.91 -4.82
N GLU A 90 20.61 -18.22 -5.00
CA GLU A 90 21.65 -19.22 -4.77
C GLU A 90 22.88 -19.01 -5.67
N GLY A 91 22.67 -18.74 -6.96
CA GLY A 91 23.76 -18.42 -7.89
C GLY A 91 24.52 -17.15 -7.50
N LEU A 92 23.79 -16.11 -7.09
CA LEU A 92 24.36 -14.84 -6.66
C LEU A 92 25.08 -14.93 -5.31
N GLU A 93 24.59 -15.74 -4.36
CA GLU A 93 25.27 -16.00 -3.09
C GLU A 93 26.62 -16.69 -3.29
N LYS A 94 26.71 -17.64 -4.25
CA LYS A 94 27.98 -18.24 -4.67
C LYS A 94 28.88 -17.21 -5.35
N LYS A 95 28.33 -16.39 -6.26
CA LYS A 95 29.08 -15.35 -6.98
C LYS A 95 29.71 -14.31 -6.07
N PHE A 96 29.04 -13.97 -4.96
CA PHE A 96 29.51 -12.96 -4.00
C PHE A 96 30.18 -13.58 -2.76
N ALA A 97 30.58 -14.86 -2.79
CA ALA A 97 31.13 -15.56 -1.62
C ALA A 97 32.37 -14.86 -1.01
N ASP A 98 33.17 -14.19 -1.85
CA ASP A 98 34.41 -13.49 -1.44
C ASP A 98 34.18 -12.12 -0.79
N VAL A 99 32.94 -11.61 -0.76
CA VAL A 99 32.62 -10.33 -0.12
C VAL A 99 32.67 -10.49 1.40
N GLU A 100 33.73 -10.01 2.05
CA GLU A 100 33.95 -10.17 3.51
C GLU A 100 32.74 -9.74 4.36
N ASN A 101 32.14 -8.60 4.06
CA ASN A 101 30.99 -8.11 4.80
C ASN A 101 29.72 -8.91 4.47
N VAL A 102 29.29 -9.75 5.41
CA VAL A 102 28.11 -10.63 5.28
C VAL A 102 26.83 -9.86 4.94
N THR A 103 26.63 -8.69 5.53
CA THR A 103 25.45 -7.85 5.26
C THR A 103 25.48 -7.30 3.84
N ALA A 104 26.62 -6.80 3.38
CA ALA A 104 26.79 -6.33 2.01
C ALA A 104 26.62 -7.47 1.00
N ARG A 105 27.18 -8.65 1.29
CA ARG A 105 27.04 -9.87 0.48
C ARG A 105 25.58 -10.25 0.26
N ARG A 106 24.82 -10.43 1.36
CA ARG A 106 23.39 -10.77 1.32
C ARG A 106 22.58 -9.71 0.57
N LYS A 107 22.89 -8.43 0.81
CA LYS A 107 22.23 -7.29 0.18
C LYS A 107 22.46 -7.26 -1.34
N GLN A 108 23.68 -7.50 -1.80
CA GLN A 108 24.03 -7.55 -3.22
C GLN A 108 23.32 -8.69 -3.95
N ALA A 109 23.30 -9.89 -3.36
CA ALA A 109 22.59 -11.03 -3.94
C ALA A 109 21.07 -10.78 -4.01
N ARG A 110 20.46 -10.39 -2.90
CA ARG A 110 18.99 -10.19 -2.81
C ARG A 110 18.49 -9.06 -3.68
N GLN A 111 19.21 -7.93 -3.75
CA GLN A 111 18.76 -6.78 -4.52
C GLN A 111 18.76 -7.02 -6.03
N ALA A 112 19.58 -7.96 -6.51
CA ALA A 112 19.60 -8.41 -7.89
C ALA A 112 18.57 -9.53 -8.12
N ALA A 113 18.53 -10.56 -7.26
CA ALA A 113 17.59 -11.67 -7.39
C ALA A 113 16.13 -11.22 -7.45
N ARG A 114 15.75 -10.20 -6.67
CA ARG A 114 14.38 -9.66 -6.65
C ARG A 114 13.89 -9.06 -7.97
N SER A 115 14.73 -8.93 -9.00
CA SER A 115 14.33 -8.36 -10.29
C SER A 115 13.25 -9.18 -11.00
N VAL A 116 13.05 -10.44 -10.60
CA VAL A 116 12.02 -11.33 -11.14
C VAL A 116 10.75 -11.38 -10.28
N LEU A 117 10.74 -10.74 -9.11
CA LEU A 117 9.56 -10.74 -8.25
C LEU A 117 8.46 -9.86 -8.85
N PRO A 118 7.21 -10.34 -8.91
CA PRO A 118 6.11 -9.61 -9.55
C PRO A 118 5.63 -8.43 -8.69
N ASN A 119 4.91 -7.50 -9.31
CA ASN A 119 4.22 -6.39 -8.62
C ASN A 119 3.27 -6.88 -7.51
N ALA A 120 2.69 -8.06 -7.69
CA ALA A 120 1.81 -8.70 -6.72
C ALA A 120 2.53 -9.15 -5.43
N THR A 121 3.86 -9.13 -5.35
CA THR A 121 4.57 -9.54 -4.14
C THR A 121 4.08 -8.75 -2.93
N GLU A 122 3.69 -9.43 -1.85
CA GLU A 122 3.25 -8.80 -0.62
C GLU A 122 4.34 -7.87 -0.08
N THR A 123 3.92 -6.77 0.51
CA THR A 123 4.77 -5.92 1.31
C THR A 123 4.05 -5.46 2.56
N ARG A 124 4.84 -4.95 3.49
CA ARG A 124 4.36 -4.42 4.77
C ARG A 124 4.95 -3.05 4.97
N ILE A 125 4.14 -2.10 5.41
CA ILE A 125 4.54 -0.71 5.52
C ILE A 125 3.88 -0.06 6.73
N VAL A 126 4.68 0.63 7.52
CA VAL A 126 4.18 1.60 8.50
C VAL A 126 3.97 2.92 7.76
N VAL A 127 2.78 3.49 7.90
CA VAL A 127 2.41 4.79 7.32
C VAL A 127 1.95 5.70 8.45
N THR A 128 2.62 6.84 8.62
CA THR A 128 2.23 7.88 9.57
C THR A 128 1.85 9.15 8.83
N GLY A 129 0.73 9.74 9.19
CA GLY A 129 0.25 10.99 8.60
C GLY A 129 -0.61 11.80 9.55
N ASN A 130 -0.56 13.12 9.38
CA ASN A 130 -1.49 14.00 10.08
C ASN A 130 -2.90 13.95 9.45
N TYR A 131 -3.92 14.44 10.16
CA TYR A 131 -5.30 14.35 9.68
C TYR A 131 -5.49 15.07 8.34
N ARG A 132 -4.81 16.19 8.07
CA ARG A 132 -4.88 16.87 6.78
C ARG A 132 -4.35 16.00 5.64
N ALA A 133 -3.20 15.35 5.83
CA ALA A 133 -2.61 14.43 4.87
C ALA A 133 -3.50 13.19 4.66
N MET A 134 -4.08 12.65 5.73
CA MET A 134 -5.03 11.53 5.65
C MET A 134 -6.29 11.91 4.84
N ARG A 135 -6.86 13.09 5.07
CA ARG A 135 -8.01 13.58 4.30
C ARG A 135 -7.69 13.71 2.82
N HIS A 136 -6.51 14.25 2.48
CA HIS A 136 -6.08 14.35 1.08
C HIS A 136 -5.89 12.96 0.44
N PHE A 137 -5.26 12.02 1.14
CA PHE A 137 -5.10 10.65 0.66
C PHE A 137 -6.46 9.99 0.37
N VAL A 138 -7.41 10.09 1.31
CA VAL A 138 -8.77 9.54 1.12
C VAL A 138 -9.43 10.18 -0.09
N ALA A 139 -9.45 11.52 -0.21
CA ALA A 139 -10.09 12.17 -1.34
C ALA A 139 -9.48 11.77 -2.70
N MET A 140 -8.16 11.58 -2.78
CA MET A 140 -7.49 11.19 -4.02
C MET A 140 -7.60 9.69 -4.35
N ARG A 141 -7.71 8.82 -3.33
CA ARG A 141 -7.58 7.37 -3.51
C ARG A 141 -8.88 6.61 -3.29
N ALA A 142 -9.82 7.11 -2.51
CA ALA A 142 -11.16 6.55 -2.38
C ALA A 142 -12.09 7.01 -3.53
N SER A 143 -11.57 7.12 -4.75
CA SER A 143 -12.27 7.66 -5.92
C SER A 143 -12.39 6.59 -7.02
N GLU A 144 -13.41 6.70 -7.87
CA GLU A 144 -13.60 5.81 -9.04
C GLU A 144 -12.39 5.80 -9.98
N HIS A 145 -11.62 6.88 -10.02
CA HIS A 145 -10.44 7.03 -10.88
C HIS A 145 -9.17 6.35 -10.34
N ALA A 146 -9.17 5.93 -9.07
CA ALA A 146 -8.05 5.23 -8.46
C ALA A 146 -8.07 3.74 -8.81
N ASP A 147 -6.87 3.13 -8.84
CA ASP A 147 -6.75 1.67 -8.87
C ASP A 147 -7.52 1.03 -7.70
N VAL A 148 -8.14 -0.12 -7.96
CA VAL A 148 -9.05 -0.78 -7.02
C VAL A 148 -8.34 -1.13 -5.71
N GLU A 149 -7.10 -1.61 -5.74
CA GLU A 149 -6.39 -2.05 -4.53
C GLU A 149 -6.11 -0.85 -3.59
N ILE A 150 -5.65 0.28 -4.13
CA ILE A 150 -5.39 1.48 -3.32
C ILE A 150 -6.69 2.17 -2.88
N ARG A 151 -7.78 2.01 -3.66
CA ARG A 151 -9.12 2.45 -3.29
C ARG A 151 -9.65 1.69 -2.09
N GLU A 152 -9.57 0.37 -2.12
CA GLU A 152 -9.95 -0.50 -0.99
C GLU A 152 -9.16 -0.15 0.27
N LEU A 153 -7.84 0.07 0.14
CA LEU A 153 -7.02 0.54 1.25
C LEU A 153 -7.51 1.89 1.80
N ALA A 154 -7.81 2.86 0.92
CA ALA A 154 -8.27 4.18 1.33
C ALA A 154 -9.62 4.12 2.07
N ILE A 155 -10.54 3.27 1.61
CA ILE A 155 -11.83 3.03 2.28
C ILE A 155 -11.61 2.36 3.65
N ALA A 156 -10.76 1.33 3.72
CA ALA A 156 -10.45 0.66 4.99
C ALA A 156 -9.82 1.62 6.01
N MET A 157 -8.86 2.45 5.57
CA MET A 157 -8.26 3.48 6.41
C MET A 157 -9.29 4.53 6.83
N LEU A 158 -10.18 4.98 5.93
CA LEU A 158 -11.22 5.95 6.26
C LEU A 158 -12.15 5.45 7.37
N ARG A 159 -12.55 4.17 7.34
CA ARG A 159 -13.38 3.58 8.40
C ARG A 159 -12.72 3.68 9.77
N GLU A 160 -11.45 3.33 9.87
CA GLU A 160 -10.69 3.47 11.11
C GLU A 160 -10.51 4.94 11.53
N LEU A 161 -10.24 5.83 10.56
CA LEU A 161 -10.12 7.27 10.80
C LEU A 161 -11.43 7.87 11.34
N LYS A 162 -12.59 7.49 10.79
CA LYS A 162 -13.91 7.89 11.29
C LYS A 162 -14.17 7.35 12.69
N ARG A 163 -13.62 6.19 13.06
CA ARG A 163 -13.72 5.62 14.40
C ARG A 163 -12.88 6.38 15.42
N VAL A 164 -11.62 6.70 15.10
CA VAL A 164 -10.69 7.33 16.07
C VAL A 164 -10.81 8.86 16.15
N ALA A 165 -11.21 9.51 15.05
CA ALA A 165 -11.30 10.97 14.97
C ALA A 165 -12.56 11.41 14.18
N PRO A 166 -13.78 11.03 14.62
CA PRO A 166 -15.02 11.25 13.86
C PRO A 166 -15.20 12.71 13.43
N ASN A 167 -14.92 13.66 14.33
CA ASN A 167 -15.07 15.10 14.05
C ASN A 167 -14.14 15.64 12.94
N ALA A 168 -13.11 14.89 12.55
CA ALA A 168 -12.17 15.26 11.48
C ALA A 168 -12.46 14.55 10.14
N PHE A 169 -13.34 13.54 10.11
CA PHE A 169 -13.60 12.70 8.93
C PHE A 169 -15.09 12.41 8.67
N ALA A 170 -16.01 12.96 9.48
CA ALA A 170 -17.45 12.67 9.39
C ALA A 170 -18.08 13.12 8.07
N ASP A 171 -17.51 14.13 7.41
CA ASP A 171 -17.95 14.69 6.14
C ASP A 171 -17.71 13.78 4.94
N PHE A 172 -16.88 12.75 5.07
CA PHE A 172 -16.75 11.72 4.03
C PHE A 172 -17.91 10.74 4.08
N ALA A 173 -18.63 10.58 2.97
CA ALA A 173 -19.65 9.56 2.77
C ALA A 173 -19.06 8.40 1.95
N ILE A 174 -19.21 7.17 2.44
CA ILE A 174 -18.82 5.95 1.71
C ILE A 174 -20.05 5.46 0.94
N SER A 175 -19.89 5.16 -0.35
CA SER A 175 -20.96 4.63 -1.20
C SER A 175 -20.46 3.48 -2.07
N PRO A 176 -21.30 2.45 -2.32
CA PRO A 176 -20.97 1.38 -3.23
C PRO A 176 -21.09 1.80 -4.70
N LEU A 177 -20.32 1.15 -5.57
CA LEU A 177 -20.42 1.20 -7.01
C LEU A 177 -21.18 -0.02 -7.55
N GLY A 178 -21.51 0.01 -8.85
CA GLY A 178 -22.21 -1.09 -9.51
C GLY A 178 -21.42 -2.41 -9.58
N ASP A 179 -20.10 -2.35 -9.45
CA ASP A 179 -19.19 -3.51 -9.42
C ASP A 179 -18.97 -4.08 -8.01
N GLY A 180 -19.63 -3.52 -6.98
CA GLY A 180 -19.51 -3.94 -5.59
C GLY A 180 -18.34 -3.31 -4.83
N THR A 181 -17.45 -2.58 -5.50
CA THR A 181 -16.40 -1.81 -4.83
C THR A 181 -16.96 -0.53 -4.21
N GLU A 182 -16.19 0.14 -3.36
CA GLU A 182 -16.65 1.34 -2.64
C GLU A 182 -15.78 2.56 -2.96
N VAL A 183 -16.41 3.72 -2.92
CA VAL A 183 -15.79 5.05 -3.01
C VAL A 183 -16.17 5.90 -1.82
N ALA A 184 -15.43 6.98 -1.59
CA ALA A 184 -15.77 7.99 -0.61
C ALA A 184 -15.64 9.40 -1.19
N SER A 185 -16.65 10.22 -0.95
CA SER A 185 -16.66 11.62 -1.36
C SER A 185 -16.92 12.53 -0.17
N SER A 186 -16.43 13.76 -0.24
CA SER A 186 -16.71 14.81 0.75
C SER A 186 -16.97 16.13 0.03
N PRO A 187 -17.99 16.92 0.43
CA PRO A 187 -18.20 18.26 -0.11
C PRO A 187 -17.15 19.26 0.39
N LEU A 188 -16.32 18.89 1.36
CA LEU A 188 -15.34 19.77 2.03
C LEU A 188 -13.89 19.46 1.61
N VAL A 189 -13.69 18.56 0.65
CA VAL A 189 -12.38 18.30 0.05
C VAL A 189 -12.54 18.37 -1.46
N GLY A 190 -11.91 19.38 -2.07
CA GLY A 190 -11.85 19.47 -3.53
C GLY A 190 -10.96 18.36 -4.10
N GLU A 191 -11.39 17.79 -5.22
CA GLU A 191 -10.49 17.11 -6.14
C GLU A 191 -9.54 18.18 -6.68
N GLY A 192 -8.28 18.13 -6.25
CA GLY A 192 -7.25 19.08 -6.68
C GLY A 192 -6.87 18.90 -8.13
#